data_AF-A0A8H4V5M0-F1
#
_entry.id   AF-A0A8H4V5M0-F1
#
_cell.length_a   1.000
_cell.length_b   1.000
_cell.length_c   1.000
_cell.angle_alpha   90.00
_cell.angle_beta   90.00
_cell.angle_gamma   90.00
#
_symmetry.space_group_name_H-M   'P 1'
#
loop_
_entity.id
_entity.type
_entity.pdbx_description
1 polymer ?
#
loop_
_entity_poly.entity_id
_entity_poly.type
_entity_poly.pdbx_seq_one_letter_code
_entity_poly.pdbx_strand_id
1 'polypeptide(L)'
;MRKINQEYRRDIFDTLPKGHCNHKNIAVRQEWNSLSKHQRADYLRAVKCLRSKPSVRRGETLAKNRFDDFILAHVDQTLSIHFSGLLLPWHRYFVWLYEKALREECGYQGYQPYWDWSKYVADNQTSTIFDGSRYSFSGNGEEVPHGTINLTVAGGAPPA
;
A
#
# COMPACT_ATOMS: atom_id res chain seq x y z
N MET A 1 -19.95 8.48 -13.78
CA MET A 1 -18.52 8.35 -13.37
C MET A 1 -17.52 9.04 -14.31
N ARG A 2 -17.63 8.90 -15.65
CA ARG A 2 -16.64 9.50 -16.59
C ARG A 2 -16.50 11.03 -16.47
N LYS A 3 -17.63 11.74 -16.30
CA LYS A 3 -17.68 13.20 -16.10
C LYS A 3 -16.96 13.66 -14.83
N ILE A 4 -17.24 13.02 -13.68
CA ILE A 4 -16.60 13.34 -12.39
C ILE A 4 -15.08 13.10 -12.44
N ASN A 5 -14.63 12.01 -13.09
CA ASN A 5 -13.20 11.75 -13.23
C ASN A 5 -12.51 12.82 -14.10
N GLN A 6 -13.17 13.27 -15.17
CA GLN A 6 -12.66 14.34 -16.04
C GLN A 6 -12.58 15.67 -15.30
N GLU A 7 -13.63 16.04 -14.56
CA GLU A 7 -13.68 17.24 -13.72
C GLU A 7 -12.57 17.21 -12.66
N TYR A 8 -12.45 16.10 -11.91
CA TYR A 8 -11.38 15.93 -10.92
C TYR A 8 -9.99 16.10 -11.53
N ARG A 9 -9.72 15.48 -12.69
CA ARG A 9 -8.40 15.58 -13.33
C ARG A 9 -8.11 17.00 -13.80
N ARG A 10 -9.11 17.69 -14.36
CA ARG A 10 -8.98 19.10 -14.75
C ARG A 10 -8.63 19.94 -13.52
N ASP A 11 -9.42 19.83 -12.46
CA ASP A 11 -9.24 20.65 -11.25
C ASP A 11 -7.88 20.38 -10.57
N ILE A 12 -7.41 19.12 -10.56
CA ILE A 12 -6.06 18.79 -10.11
C ILE A 12 -5.01 19.49 -10.99
N PHE A 13 -5.10 19.38 -12.31
CA PHE A 13 -4.11 19.99 -13.20
C PHE A 13 -4.10 21.52 -13.14
N ASP A 14 -5.25 22.14 -12.94
CA ASP A 14 -5.38 23.59 -12.81
C ASP A 14 -4.82 24.11 -11.48
N THR A 15 -4.84 23.29 -10.43
CA THR A 15 -4.34 23.65 -9.08
C THR A 15 -2.88 23.27 -8.86
N LEU A 16 -2.25 22.54 -9.78
CA LEU A 16 -0.84 22.18 -9.65
C LEU A 16 0.07 23.43 -9.65
N PRO A 17 1.04 23.50 -8.73
CA PRO A 17 1.98 24.60 -8.72
C PRO A 17 2.84 24.61 -9.99
N LYS A 18 3.34 25.79 -10.40
CA LYS A 18 4.21 25.93 -11.58
C LYS A 18 5.69 25.58 -11.31
N GLY A 19 6.00 25.03 -10.14
CA GLY A 19 7.34 24.74 -9.68
C GLY A 19 7.78 23.29 -9.91
N HIS A 20 8.48 22.73 -8.93
CA HIS A 20 9.06 21.38 -9.02
C HIS A 20 8.03 20.25 -9.11
N CYS A 21 6.79 20.43 -8.66
CA CYS A 21 5.67 19.50 -8.91
C CYS A 21 4.74 20.12 -9.94
N ASN A 22 4.59 19.50 -11.10
CA ASN A 22 3.80 20.02 -12.21
C ASN A 22 3.19 18.87 -13.04
N HIS A 23 2.37 19.22 -14.04
CA HIS A 23 1.66 18.23 -14.87
C HIS A 23 2.58 17.22 -15.60
N LYS A 24 3.87 17.54 -15.80
CA LYS A 24 4.82 16.66 -16.48
C LYS A 24 5.41 15.60 -15.57
N ASN A 25 5.41 15.82 -14.26
CA ASN A 25 6.08 14.94 -13.30
C ASN A 25 5.21 14.51 -12.11
N ILE A 26 3.92 14.90 -12.08
CA ILE A 26 2.97 14.41 -11.10
C ILE A 26 2.88 12.87 -11.19
N ALA A 27 3.04 12.21 -10.05
CA ALA A 27 2.89 10.77 -9.94
C ALA A 27 1.40 10.37 -9.97
N VAL A 28 1.10 9.26 -10.64
CA VAL A 28 -0.24 8.66 -10.64
C VAL A 28 -0.18 7.29 -9.98
N ARG A 29 -0.81 7.16 -8.82
CA ARG A 29 -1.03 5.89 -8.13
C ARG A 29 -2.24 5.19 -8.72
N GLN A 30 -2.10 3.89 -8.94
CA GLN A 30 -3.05 3.09 -9.70
C GLN A 30 -3.62 1.96 -8.86
N GLU A 31 -4.84 1.56 -9.18
CA GLU A 31 -5.48 0.42 -8.55
C GLU A 31 -4.73 -0.86 -8.92
N TRP A 32 -4.60 -1.81 -7.99
CA TRP A 32 -3.87 -3.06 -8.23
C TRP A 32 -4.28 -3.76 -9.52
N ASN A 33 -5.59 -3.83 -9.78
CA ASN A 33 -6.09 -4.47 -10.99
C ASN A 33 -5.91 -3.69 -12.28
N SER A 34 -5.68 -2.38 -12.22
CA SER A 34 -5.33 -1.62 -13.42
C SER A 34 -3.87 -1.81 -13.83
N LEU A 35 -3.02 -2.36 -12.95
CA LEU A 35 -1.65 -2.73 -13.30
C LEU A 35 -1.62 -4.00 -14.14
N SER A 36 -0.76 -4.02 -15.15
CA SER A 36 -0.40 -5.23 -15.90
C SER A 36 0.30 -6.25 -14.98
N LYS A 37 0.28 -7.52 -15.39
CA LYS A 37 1.01 -8.59 -14.69
C LYS A 37 2.50 -8.29 -14.52
N HIS A 38 3.12 -7.63 -15.51
CA HIS A 38 4.52 -7.22 -15.43
C HIS A 38 4.74 -6.14 -14.35
N GLN A 39 3.87 -5.13 -14.29
CA GLN A 39 3.96 -4.08 -13.26
C GLN A 39 3.73 -4.63 -11.85
N ARG A 40 2.77 -5.55 -11.68
CA ARG A 40 2.57 -6.24 -10.39
C ARG A 40 3.79 -7.05 -9.98
N ALA A 41 4.37 -7.80 -10.92
CA ALA A 41 5.59 -8.55 -10.67
C ALA A 41 6.77 -7.64 -10.30
N ASP A 42 6.91 -6.48 -10.96
CA ASP A 42 7.97 -5.51 -10.65
C ASP A 42 7.80 -4.91 -9.25
N TYR A 43 6.56 -4.59 -8.84
CA TYR A 43 6.28 -4.16 -7.46
C TYR A 43 6.69 -5.23 -6.45
N LEU A 44 6.23 -6.48 -6.63
CA LEU A 44 6.54 -7.59 -5.71
C LEU A 44 8.05 -7.91 -5.68
N ARG A 45 8.74 -7.78 -6.81
CA ARG A 45 10.21 -7.89 -6.89
C ARG A 45 10.87 -6.81 -6.04
N ALA A 46 10.43 -5.56 -6.14
CA ALA A 46 10.99 -4.45 -5.37
C ALA A 46 10.76 -4.63 -3.85
N VAL A 47 9.58 -5.10 -3.43
CA VAL A 47 9.30 -5.43 -2.04
C VAL A 47 10.24 -6.52 -1.52
N LYS A 48 10.43 -7.60 -2.28
CA LYS A 48 11.38 -8.67 -1.94
C LYS A 48 12.82 -8.17 -1.87
N CYS A 49 13.21 -7.28 -2.79
CA CYS A 49 14.51 -6.62 -2.76
C CYS A 49 14.69 -5.80 -1.47
N LEU A 50 13.69 -5.03 -1.04
CA LEU A 50 13.78 -4.23 0.19
C LEU A 50 13.97 -5.15 1.41
N ARG A 51 13.27 -6.29 1.46
CA ARG A 51 13.47 -7.31 2.50
C ARG A 51 14.85 -7.97 2.47
N SER A 52 15.55 -7.97 1.34
CA SER A 52 16.92 -8.52 1.24
C SER A 52 18.03 -7.52 1.59
N LYS A 53 17.73 -6.22 1.66
CA LYS A 53 18.73 -5.19 1.98
C LYS A 53 18.97 -5.09 3.48
N PRO A 54 20.22 -4.79 3.91
CA PRO A 54 20.52 -4.60 5.33
C PRO A 54 19.80 -3.38 5.90
N SER A 55 19.36 -3.46 7.16
CA SER A 55 18.81 -2.31 7.89
C SER A 55 19.76 -1.11 7.86
N VAL A 56 19.21 0.10 7.83
CA VAL A 56 19.96 1.38 7.96
C VAL A 56 19.72 2.07 9.30
N ARG A 57 18.94 1.45 10.20
CA ARG A 57 18.72 1.99 11.54
C ARG A 57 20.04 2.03 12.31
N ARG A 58 20.26 3.12 13.05
CA ARG A 58 21.45 3.32 13.88
C ARG A 58 21.15 2.88 15.31
N GLY A 59 22.18 2.39 16.00
CA GLY A 59 22.07 1.91 17.38
C GLY A 59 21.52 0.50 17.49
N GLU A 60 21.17 0.09 18.70
CA GLU A 60 20.55 -1.20 18.97
C GLU A 60 19.18 -1.28 18.31
N THR A 61 18.97 -2.29 17.46
CA THR A 61 17.71 -2.47 16.73
C THR A 61 17.38 -3.95 16.52
N LEU A 62 16.09 -4.26 16.52
CA LEU A 62 15.59 -5.59 16.14
C LEU A 62 15.46 -5.76 14.63
N ALA A 63 15.56 -4.68 13.84
CA ALA A 63 15.41 -4.74 12.39
C ALA A 63 16.52 -5.58 11.77
N LYS A 64 16.15 -6.60 10.99
CA LYS A 64 17.10 -7.45 10.27
C LYS A 64 17.35 -6.96 8.85
N ASN A 65 16.41 -6.20 8.29
CA ASN A 65 16.47 -5.72 6.92
C ASN A 65 15.78 -4.36 6.74
N ARG A 66 15.90 -3.74 5.56
CA ARG A 66 15.29 -2.44 5.26
C ARG A 66 13.78 -2.44 5.36
N PHE A 67 13.11 -3.56 5.07
CA PHE A 67 11.66 -3.67 5.22
C PHE A 67 11.28 -3.62 6.70
N ASP A 68 12.02 -4.30 7.58
CA ASP A 68 11.81 -4.25 9.04
C ASP A 68 11.99 -2.83 9.60
N ASP A 69 12.84 -2.00 9.00
CA ASP A 69 12.99 -0.61 9.45
C ASP A 69 11.67 0.18 9.37
N PHE A 70 10.87 -0.07 8.32
CA PHE A 70 9.53 0.51 8.17
C PHE A 70 8.55 -0.10 9.18
N ILE A 71 8.61 -1.42 9.40
CA ILE A 71 7.77 -2.09 10.42
C ILE A 71 8.04 -1.49 11.79
N LEU A 72 9.32 -1.43 12.21
CA LEU A 72 9.68 -0.93 13.53
C LEU A 72 9.33 0.55 13.68
N ALA A 73 9.54 1.39 12.66
CA ALA A 73 9.14 2.80 12.73
C ALA A 73 7.63 2.97 12.98
N HIS A 74 6.80 2.09 12.43
CA HIS A 74 5.36 2.07 12.67
C HIS A 74 5.00 1.51 14.05
N VAL A 75 5.67 0.44 14.49
CA VAL A 75 5.49 -0.15 15.83
C VAL A 75 5.86 0.87 16.91
N ASP A 76 7.04 1.48 16.82
CA ASP A 76 7.57 2.45 17.79
C ASP A 76 6.63 3.64 18.01
N GLN A 77 5.88 4.04 16.97
CA GLN A 77 5.04 5.23 16.98
C GLN A 77 3.54 4.93 17.06
N THR A 78 3.13 3.65 17.12
CA THR A 78 1.73 3.21 16.97
C THR A 78 0.75 4.00 17.84
N LEU A 79 1.08 4.23 19.11
CA LEU A 79 0.19 4.92 20.08
C LEU A 79 0.03 6.41 19.81
N SER A 80 0.96 7.03 19.08
CA SER A 80 0.91 8.45 18.73
C SER A 80 0.32 8.70 17.34
N ILE A 81 0.37 7.71 16.45
CA ILE A 81 -0.05 7.85 15.05
C ILE A 81 -1.47 7.33 14.79
N HIS A 82 -2.05 6.51 15.68
CA HIS A 82 -3.43 6.06 15.58
C HIS A 82 -4.35 6.82 16.52
N PHE A 83 -5.60 7.04 16.10
CA PHE A 83 -6.60 7.80 16.86
C PHE A 83 -6.12 9.20 17.30
N SER A 84 -5.27 9.82 16.47
CA SER A 84 -4.70 11.14 16.69
C SER A 84 -4.80 12.00 15.43
N GLY A 85 -4.52 13.30 15.56
CA GLY A 85 -4.42 14.21 14.41
C GLY A 85 -3.30 13.84 13.43
N LEU A 86 -2.37 12.94 13.81
CA LEU A 86 -1.28 12.49 12.96
C LEU A 86 -1.67 11.33 12.04
N LEU A 87 -2.83 10.68 12.25
CA LEU A 87 -3.24 9.48 11.51
C LEU A 87 -3.06 9.63 9.99
N LEU A 88 -3.72 10.61 9.39
CA LEU A 88 -3.68 10.80 7.94
C LEU A 88 -2.33 11.32 7.42
N PRO A 89 -1.73 12.40 7.97
CA PRO A 89 -0.47 12.92 7.44
C PRO A 89 0.71 11.95 7.64
N TRP A 90 0.79 11.27 8.80
CA TRP A 90 1.87 10.32 9.08
C TRP A 90 1.83 9.15 8.11
N HIS A 91 0.66 8.52 7.92
CA HIS A 91 0.54 7.37 7.01
C HIS A 91 0.76 7.77 5.54
N ARG A 92 0.32 8.97 5.13
CA ARG A 92 0.62 9.51 3.80
C ARG A 92 2.13 9.63 3.57
N TYR A 93 2.85 10.17 4.54
CA TYR A 93 4.30 10.34 4.46
C TYR A 93 5.05 9.01 4.55
N PHE A 94 4.60 8.11 5.42
CA PHE A 94 5.14 6.76 5.58
C PHE A 94 5.09 5.96 4.27
N VAL A 95 3.92 5.94 3.61
CA VAL A 95 3.75 5.27 2.32
C VAL A 95 4.57 5.95 1.21
N TRP A 96 4.72 7.28 1.26
CA TRP A 96 5.60 7.98 0.32
C TRP A 96 7.08 7.62 0.51
N LEU A 97 7.58 7.53 1.75
CA LEU A 97 8.93 7.07 2.05
C LEU A 97 9.15 5.61 1.63
N TYR A 98 8.15 4.76 1.84
CA TYR A 98 8.19 3.36 1.41
C TYR A 98 8.28 3.25 -0.12
N GLU A 99 7.42 3.97 -0.85
CA GLU A 99 7.47 4.08 -2.31
C GLU A 99 8.83 4.59 -2.79
N LYS A 100 9.37 5.63 -2.14
CA LYS A 100 10.69 6.18 -2.45
C LYS A 100 11.79 5.13 -2.28
N ALA A 101 11.78 4.37 -1.18
CA ALA A 101 12.75 3.30 -0.94
C ALA A 101 12.65 2.19 -2.01
N LEU A 102 11.44 1.77 -2.40
CA LEU A 102 11.26 0.80 -3.48
C LEU A 102 11.87 1.29 -4.80
N ARG A 103 11.68 2.58 -5.13
CA ARG A 103 12.15 3.19 -6.38
C ARG A 103 13.67 3.41 -6.36
N GLU A 104 14.18 4.06 -5.33
CA GLU A 104 15.58 4.49 -5.25
C GLU A 104 16.53 3.37 -4.83
N GLU A 105 16.12 2.49 -3.91
CA GLU A 105 16.99 1.42 -3.42
C GLU A 105 16.83 0.14 -4.25
N CYS A 106 15.64 -0.12 -4.80
CA CYS A 106 15.29 -1.38 -5.47
C CYS A 106 14.88 -1.23 -6.94
N GLY A 107 15.04 -0.04 -7.53
CA GLY A 107 14.83 0.20 -8.96
C GLY A 107 13.40 -0.01 -9.44
N TYR A 108 12.41 0.05 -8.55
CA TYR A 108 11.00 0.00 -8.93
C TYR A 108 10.64 1.18 -9.85
N GLN A 109 10.00 0.91 -10.99
CA GLN A 109 9.69 1.96 -11.97
C GLN A 109 8.29 2.59 -11.75
N GLY A 110 7.40 1.84 -11.11
CA GLY A 110 6.03 2.30 -10.83
C GLY A 110 5.91 3.16 -9.58
N TYR A 111 4.67 3.49 -9.24
CA TYR A 111 4.30 4.16 -7.97
C TYR A 111 3.52 3.19 -7.09
N GLN A 112 3.29 3.56 -5.83
CA GLN A 112 2.58 2.72 -4.87
C GLN A 112 1.17 2.39 -5.41
N PRO A 113 0.83 1.10 -5.60
CA PRO A 113 -0.53 0.71 -5.94
C PRO A 113 -1.46 0.84 -4.73
N TYR A 114 -2.76 0.92 -5.00
CA TYR A 114 -3.79 0.84 -3.96
C TYR A 114 -4.73 -0.35 -4.20
N TRP A 115 -5.29 -0.86 -3.11
CA TRP A 115 -6.35 -1.86 -3.12
C TRP A 115 -7.70 -1.17 -3.04
N ASP A 116 -8.50 -1.27 -4.09
CA ASP A 116 -9.90 -0.85 -4.06
C ASP A 116 -10.75 -1.97 -3.44
N TRP A 117 -10.81 -1.96 -2.11
CA TRP A 117 -11.51 -2.95 -1.29
C TRP A 117 -13.01 -3.01 -1.59
N SER A 118 -13.61 -1.92 -2.11
CA SER A 118 -15.03 -1.86 -2.43
C SER A 118 -15.47 -2.88 -3.48
N LYS A 119 -14.54 -3.31 -4.35
CA LYS A 119 -14.77 -4.33 -5.37
C LYS A 119 -14.95 -5.75 -4.82
N TYR A 120 -14.57 -5.98 -3.56
CA TYR A 120 -14.45 -7.31 -2.96
C TYR A 120 -15.22 -7.43 -1.63
N VAL A 121 -16.21 -6.57 -1.42
CA VAL A 121 -17.01 -6.54 -0.18
C VAL A 121 -17.76 -7.86 0.05
N ALA A 122 -18.26 -8.49 -1.02
CA ALA A 122 -18.99 -9.75 -0.94
C ALA A 122 -18.09 -10.94 -0.57
N ASP A 123 -16.85 -10.94 -1.06
CA ASP A 123 -15.85 -11.98 -0.76
C ASP A 123 -14.45 -11.41 -0.99
N ASN A 124 -13.70 -11.20 0.09
CA ASN A 124 -12.36 -10.64 0.04
C ASN A 124 -11.32 -11.62 -0.54
N GLN A 125 -11.59 -12.93 -0.52
CA GLN A 125 -10.70 -13.97 -1.01
C GLN A 125 -10.65 -13.98 -2.53
N THR A 126 -11.68 -13.43 -3.19
CA THR A 126 -11.68 -13.22 -4.65
C THR A 126 -10.77 -12.09 -5.10
N SER A 127 -10.15 -11.35 -4.18
CA SER A 127 -9.22 -10.28 -4.51
C SER A 127 -7.92 -10.79 -5.09
N THR A 128 -7.57 -10.28 -6.28
CA THR A 128 -6.30 -10.59 -6.97
C THR A 128 -5.05 -10.13 -6.22
N ILE A 129 -5.23 -9.34 -5.16
CA ILE A 129 -4.13 -8.97 -4.26
C ILE A 129 -3.80 -10.09 -3.26
N PHE A 130 -4.74 -11.03 -3.04
CA PHE A 130 -4.67 -12.14 -2.09
C PHE A 130 -5.00 -13.52 -2.72
N ASP A 131 -4.92 -13.64 -4.05
CA ASP A 131 -5.34 -14.86 -4.77
C ASP A 131 -4.32 -16.02 -4.77
N GLY A 132 -3.19 -15.85 -4.07
CA GLY A 132 -2.12 -16.85 -4.01
C GLY A 132 -1.29 -16.99 -5.29
N SER A 133 -1.57 -16.23 -6.35
CA SER A 133 -0.80 -16.29 -7.60
C SER A 133 0.59 -15.67 -7.43
N ARG A 134 1.46 -15.89 -8.43
CA ARG A 134 2.78 -15.21 -8.50
C ARG A 134 2.70 -13.68 -8.64
N TYR A 135 1.49 -13.13 -8.82
CA TYR A 135 1.22 -11.70 -8.98
C TYR A 135 0.39 -11.13 -7.83
N SER A 136 0.29 -11.82 -6.70
CA SER A 136 -0.39 -11.37 -5.49
C SER A 136 0.60 -11.20 -4.33
N PHE A 137 0.10 -10.67 -3.22
CA PHE A 137 0.82 -10.61 -1.94
C PHE A 137 0.62 -11.90 -1.17
N SER A 138 1.00 -13.03 -1.79
CA SER A 138 0.66 -14.37 -1.33
C SER A 138 -0.87 -14.61 -1.36
N GLY A 139 -1.39 -15.52 -0.55
CA GLY A 139 -2.81 -15.82 -0.46
C GLY A 139 -3.26 -16.08 0.97
N ASN A 140 -4.27 -16.93 1.12
CA ASN A 140 -4.74 -17.32 2.45
C ASN A 140 -3.70 -18.15 3.21
N GLY A 141 -3.84 -18.19 4.53
CA GLY A 141 -3.05 -19.06 5.40
C GLY A 141 -3.44 -20.53 5.26
N GLU A 142 -2.64 -21.40 5.89
CA GLU A 142 -3.01 -22.80 6.09
C GLU A 142 -4.30 -22.90 6.92
N GLU A 143 -5.20 -23.79 6.52
CA GLU A 143 -6.46 -24.01 7.24
C GLU A 143 -6.17 -24.58 8.62
N VAL A 144 -6.61 -23.87 9.66
CA VAL A 144 -6.60 -24.38 11.04
C VAL A 144 -8.02 -24.83 11.35
N PRO A 145 -8.27 -26.11 11.64
CA PRO A 145 -9.60 -26.58 11.96
C PRO A 145 -10.21 -25.77 13.10
N HIS A 146 -11.28 -25.04 12.78
CA HIS A 146 -12.04 -24.26 13.73
C HIS A 146 -13.53 -24.37 13.39
N GLY A 147 -14.39 -24.21 14.40
CA GLY A 147 -15.82 -24.04 14.14
C GLY A 147 -16.12 -22.71 13.43
N THR A 148 -17.39 -22.38 13.28
CA THR A 148 -17.80 -21.07 12.75
C THR A 148 -17.31 -19.96 13.68
N ILE A 149 -16.46 -19.06 13.18
CA ILE A 149 -16.02 -17.86 13.90
C ILE A 149 -16.92 -16.70 13.46
N ASN A 150 -17.79 -16.24 14.36
CA ASN A 150 -18.57 -15.02 14.15
C ASN A 150 -17.70 -13.80 14.46
N LEU A 151 -17.02 -13.29 13.43
CA LEU A 151 -16.28 -12.04 13.53
C LEU A 151 -17.23 -10.85 13.38
N THR A 152 -17.57 -10.19 14.49
CA THR A 152 -18.18 -8.87 14.46
C THR A 152 -17.12 -7.85 14.04
N VAL A 153 -17.11 -7.48 12.76
CA VAL A 153 -16.30 -6.37 12.27
C VAL A 153 -16.92 -5.08 12.81
N ALA A 154 -16.21 -4.34 13.67
CA ALA A 154 -16.66 -3.04 14.14
C ALA A 154 -16.80 -2.08 12.93
N GLY A 155 -18.03 -1.70 12.59
CA GLY A 155 -18.35 -0.87 11.42
C GLY A 155 -18.63 -1.64 10.12
N GLY A 156 -18.71 -2.97 10.14
CA GLY A 156 -19.20 -3.77 9.01
C GLY A 156 -20.71 -3.58 8.80
N ALA A 157 -21.20 -3.87 7.59
CA ALA A 157 -22.64 -3.94 7.34
C ALA A 157 -23.27 -4.97 8.31
N PRO A 158 -24.46 -4.70 8.88
CA PRO A 158 -25.12 -5.66 9.74
C PRO A 158 -25.30 -7.00 9.00
N PRO A 159 -25.12 -8.15 9.68
CA PRO A 159 -25.42 -9.43 9.07
C PRO A 159 -26.88 -9.42 8.60
N ALA A 160 -27.09 -9.88 7.37
CA ALA A 160 -28.42 -10.05 6.77
C ALA A 160 -29.21 -11.14 7.50
#